data_AF-A0A2T6ZZP4-F1
#
_entry.id   AF-A0A2T6ZZP4-F1
#
_cell.length_a   1.000
_cell.length_b   1.000
_cell.length_c   1.000
_cell.angle_alpha   90.00
_cell.angle_beta   90.00
_cell.angle_gamma   90.00
#
_symmetry.space_group_name_H-M   'P 1'
#
loop_
_entity.id
_entity.type
_entity.pdbx_description
1 polymer ?
#
loop_
_entity_poly.entity_id
_entity_poly.type
_entity_poly.pdbx_seq_one_letter_code
_entity_poly.pdbx_strand_id
1 'polypeptide(L)'
;MRLCGALLVLVTLTSVVSSAAVIRRDEGGGGGKLPRPASLKVARWEPEDTKHFREDSDLTGHYDERFFSGVVDYDTRLDTLKHMVRAWLLTTAKEGIETWIAHGTLLGWWWNGQILPWDWDLDVQMSADTLTMIGDRYNMTRHKYVSKDGLVEREYLLDVNPWIWQRVRGDGMNIIDARWVDVRNGLYIDITGIAETQPDSMPDILNCKNYHRYHVNDIWPLRDTTFEGVPAKIPSSFDEILITEYRSKALVVTEYEGHRWNTKSKTWDLANDVPAGEDALLLTNRVREPEKYYSVESGGFFYNVFRLLHWW
;
A
#
# COMPACT_ATOMS: atom_id res chain seq x y z
N MET A 1 -5.86 47.14 32.29
CA MET A 1 -6.85 46.60 31.33
C MET A 1 -6.41 45.23 30.87
N ARG A 2 -6.97 44.17 31.47
CA ARG A 2 -6.84 42.77 31.07
C ARG A 2 -8.22 42.16 31.24
N LEU A 3 -8.74 41.48 30.23
CA LEU A 3 -9.96 40.68 30.33
C LEU A 3 -9.74 39.37 29.60
N CYS A 4 -9.68 38.30 30.39
CA CYS A 4 -9.99 36.93 30.03
C CYS A 4 -11.49 36.80 29.73
N GLY A 5 -11.87 35.76 28.98
CA GLY A 5 -13.21 35.17 29.11
C GLY A 5 -13.74 34.52 27.84
N ALA A 6 -13.79 33.19 27.85
CA ALA A 6 -14.31 32.29 26.82
C ALA A 6 -15.76 32.57 26.39
N LEU A 7 -16.11 32.11 25.17
CA LEU A 7 -17.49 31.84 24.78
C LEU A 7 -17.61 30.51 24.03
N LEU A 8 -18.56 29.69 24.50
CA LEU A 8 -19.10 28.46 23.91
C LEU A 8 -19.62 28.68 22.48
N VAL A 9 -19.52 27.65 21.63
CA VAL A 9 -20.59 27.32 20.67
C VAL A 9 -20.84 25.80 20.66
N LEU A 10 -22.08 25.47 21.01
CA LEU A 10 -22.74 24.18 20.94
C LEU A 10 -23.23 23.95 19.50
N VAL A 11 -22.96 22.79 18.88
CA VAL A 11 -23.69 22.37 17.67
C VAL A 11 -24.34 21.02 17.91
N THR A 12 -25.67 21.06 17.90
CA THR A 12 -26.60 19.94 17.98
C THR A 12 -26.63 19.15 16.68
N LEU A 13 -26.50 17.81 16.75
CA LEU A 13 -26.96 16.91 15.70
C LEU A 13 -28.13 16.08 16.22
N THR A 14 -29.30 16.42 15.70
CA THR A 14 -30.55 15.67 15.80
C THR A 14 -30.47 14.44 14.88
N SER A 15 -30.73 13.25 15.42
CA SER A 15 -31.18 12.11 14.61
C SER A 15 -32.50 11.60 15.17
N VAL A 16 -33.46 11.50 14.25
CA VAL A 16 -34.88 11.18 14.42
C VAL A 16 -35.06 9.77 15.00
N VAL A 17 -35.84 9.66 16.08
CA VAL A 17 -36.31 8.38 16.63
C VAL A 17 -37.74 8.14 16.12
N SER A 18 -37.94 6.96 15.56
CA SER A 18 -39.24 6.47 15.05
C SER A 18 -40.23 6.24 16.19
N SER A 19 -41.44 6.77 16.03
CA SER A 19 -42.55 6.65 16.97
C SER A 19 -43.18 5.25 16.91
N ALA A 20 -43.36 4.61 18.07
CA ALA A 20 -44.41 3.62 18.27
C ALA A 20 -45.00 3.79 19.67
N ALA A 21 -46.33 3.73 19.73
CA ALA A 21 -47.17 4.34 20.73
C ALA A 21 -47.29 3.58 22.06
N VAL A 22 -47.55 4.38 23.07
CA VAL A 22 -47.94 4.11 24.46
C VAL A 22 -49.03 3.04 24.59
N ILE A 23 -48.84 2.08 25.51
CA ILE A 23 -49.90 1.34 26.20
C ILE A 23 -49.87 1.74 27.68
N ARG A 24 -51.05 1.91 28.27
CA ARG A 24 -51.30 2.52 29.59
C ARG A 24 -51.73 1.45 30.61
N ARG A 25 -51.49 1.74 31.90
CA ARG A 25 -52.01 1.15 33.17
C ARG A 25 -51.27 -0.09 33.71
N ASP A 26 -51.08 -0.31 35.01
CA ASP A 26 -51.81 0.17 36.21
C ASP A 26 -50.88 0.32 37.43
N GLU A 27 -51.35 1.09 38.42
CA GLU A 27 -50.79 1.17 39.78
C GLU A 27 -51.15 -0.08 40.62
N GLY A 28 -50.25 -0.49 41.51
CA GLY A 28 -50.61 -1.19 42.76
C GLY A 28 -49.85 -2.47 43.07
N GLY A 29 -49.22 -2.51 44.26
CA GLY A 29 -48.93 -3.77 44.98
C GLY A 29 -47.47 -3.97 45.37
N GLY A 30 -47.15 -3.80 46.66
CA GLY A 30 -45.84 -4.05 47.23
C GLY A 30 -45.47 -5.54 47.33
N GLY A 31 -44.16 -5.81 47.39
CA GLY A 31 -43.60 -7.14 47.68
C GLY A 31 -42.07 -7.10 47.68
N GLY A 32 -41.45 -7.73 48.68
CA GLY A 32 -40.04 -7.55 49.08
C GLY A 32 -38.97 -7.76 48.01
N LYS A 33 -37.84 -7.04 48.17
CA LYS A 33 -36.61 -7.25 47.39
C LYS A 33 -36.01 -8.62 47.72
N LEU A 34 -36.06 -9.55 46.78
CA LEU A 34 -35.13 -10.68 46.73
C LEU A 34 -33.74 -10.18 46.28
N PRO A 35 -32.63 -10.67 46.84
CA PRO A 35 -31.30 -10.28 46.37
C PRO A 35 -31.09 -10.81 44.95
N ARG A 36 -30.65 -9.93 44.04
CA ARG A 36 -30.27 -10.32 42.67
C ARG A 36 -29.07 -11.27 42.74
N PRO A 37 -29.05 -12.37 41.95
CA PRO A 37 -27.86 -13.19 41.85
C PRO A 37 -26.74 -12.33 41.27
N ALA A 38 -25.54 -12.44 41.85
CA ALA A 38 -24.35 -11.79 41.31
C ALA A 38 -24.18 -12.26 39.86
N SER A 39 -24.32 -11.32 38.92
CA SER A 39 -24.02 -11.60 37.53
C SER A 39 -22.53 -11.90 37.44
N LEU A 40 -22.18 -13.17 37.31
CA LEU A 40 -20.87 -13.58 36.81
C LEU A 40 -20.66 -12.84 35.50
N LYS A 41 -19.74 -11.86 35.50
CA LYS A 41 -19.24 -11.26 34.27
C LYS A 41 -18.61 -12.40 33.49
N VAL A 42 -19.33 -12.93 32.51
CA VAL A 42 -18.74 -13.81 31.51
C VAL A 42 -17.61 -13.01 30.90
N ALA A 43 -16.37 -13.48 31.10
CA ALA A 43 -15.21 -12.87 30.47
C ALA A 43 -15.51 -12.80 28.97
N ARG A 44 -15.54 -11.57 28.44
CA ARG A 44 -15.64 -11.35 27.00
C ARG A 44 -14.41 -12.04 26.41
N TRP A 45 -14.61 -13.09 25.63
CA TRP A 45 -13.54 -13.70 24.84
C TRP A 45 -13.07 -12.63 23.88
N GLU A 46 -11.90 -12.05 24.13
CA GLU A 46 -11.20 -11.28 23.11
C GLU A 46 -10.81 -12.28 22.01
N PRO A 47 -11.11 -12.03 20.73
CA PRO A 47 -10.69 -12.90 19.64
C PRO A 47 -9.17 -13.14 19.70
N GLU A 48 -8.73 -14.35 19.38
CA GLU A 48 -7.30 -14.62 19.21
C GLU A 48 -6.72 -13.65 18.17
N ASP A 49 -5.58 -13.03 18.49
CA ASP A 49 -4.88 -12.14 17.57
C ASP A 49 -4.27 -12.96 16.43
N THR A 50 -4.92 -12.92 15.27
CA THR A 50 -4.55 -13.68 14.07
C THR A 50 -3.50 -12.96 13.22
N LYS A 51 -3.11 -11.72 13.56
CA LYS A 51 -2.22 -10.91 12.74
C LYS A 51 -0.81 -11.50 12.69
N HIS A 52 -0.37 -11.91 11.51
CA HIS A 52 0.99 -12.43 11.31
C HIS A 52 2.03 -11.31 11.28
N PHE A 53 1.87 -10.39 10.33
CA PHE A 53 2.80 -9.27 10.17
C PHE A 53 2.49 -8.16 11.17
N ARG A 54 3.51 -7.73 11.91
CA ARG A 54 3.40 -6.61 12.85
C ARG A 54 4.26 -5.47 12.37
N GLU A 55 3.62 -4.34 12.18
CA GLU A 55 4.25 -3.07 11.86
C GLU A 55 4.30 -2.19 13.10
N ASP A 56 5.36 -1.38 13.22
CA ASP A 56 5.38 -0.32 14.22
C ASP A 56 4.28 0.72 13.89
N SER A 57 3.23 0.72 14.70
CA SER A 57 1.96 1.43 14.45
C SER A 57 2.04 2.94 14.62
N ASP A 58 3.13 3.45 15.21
CA ASP A 58 3.14 4.79 15.77
C ASP A 58 3.75 5.85 14.84
N LEU A 59 4.44 5.44 13.76
CA LEU A 59 5.22 6.39 12.92
C LEU A 59 4.91 6.33 11.42
N THR A 60 4.93 5.15 10.80
CA THR A 60 4.72 5.03 9.34
C THR A 60 3.96 3.79 8.90
N GLY A 61 3.92 2.71 9.70
CA GLY A 61 3.28 1.46 9.29
C GLY A 61 4.02 0.69 8.18
N HIS A 62 5.26 1.06 7.85
CA HIS A 62 6.06 0.47 6.76
C HIS A 62 7.35 -0.24 7.25
N TYR A 63 7.40 -0.62 8.53
CA TYR A 63 8.55 -1.31 9.12
C TYR A 63 8.12 -2.61 9.81
N ASP A 64 8.88 -3.68 9.60
CA ASP A 64 8.75 -4.93 10.34
C ASP A 64 9.24 -4.74 11.79
N GLU A 65 8.35 -4.98 12.76
CA GLU A 65 8.61 -4.76 14.19
C GLU A 65 9.86 -5.49 14.69
N ARG A 66 10.22 -6.64 14.13
CA ARG A 66 11.36 -7.46 14.59
C ARG A 66 12.71 -6.82 14.28
N PHE A 67 12.77 -6.00 13.23
CA PHE A 67 14.00 -5.38 12.73
C PHE A 67 13.96 -3.84 12.82
N PHE A 68 12.87 -3.28 13.32
CA PHE A 68 12.73 -1.85 13.52
C PHE A 68 13.73 -1.34 14.56
N SER A 69 14.53 -0.35 14.16
CA SER A 69 15.50 0.32 15.03
C SER A 69 15.33 1.83 15.09
N GLY A 70 14.29 2.36 14.42
CA GLY A 70 14.06 3.79 14.23
C GLY A 70 13.78 4.13 12.77
N VAL A 71 13.02 5.20 12.56
CA VAL A 71 12.70 5.70 11.22
C VAL A 71 13.97 6.22 10.55
N VAL A 72 14.28 5.71 9.37
CA VAL A 72 15.44 6.15 8.59
C VAL A 72 15.15 7.48 7.89
N ASP A 73 16.21 8.25 7.63
CA ASP A 73 16.11 9.49 6.86
C ASP A 73 15.79 9.23 5.38
N TYR A 74 15.48 10.30 4.65
CA TYR A 74 15.07 10.27 3.25
C TYR A 74 16.08 9.54 2.33
N ASP A 75 17.37 9.85 2.45
CA ASP A 75 18.40 9.26 1.59
C ASP A 75 18.63 7.79 1.94
N THR A 76 18.67 7.48 3.24
CA THR A 76 18.80 6.10 3.74
C THR A 76 17.61 5.23 3.35
N ARG A 77 16.38 5.78 3.34
CA ARG A 77 15.18 5.10 2.86
C ARG A 77 15.33 4.75 1.38
N LEU A 78 15.63 5.73 0.53
CA LEU A 78 15.76 5.52 -0.91
C LEU A 78 16.89 4.54 -1.26
N ASP A 79 18.05 4.62 -0.59
CA ASP A 79 19.12 3.64 -0.71
C ASP A 79 18.64 2.23 -0.36
N THR A 80 17.91 2.10 0.76
CA THR A 80 17.38 0.81 1.21
C THR A 80 16.38 0.24 0.21
N LEU A 81 15.35 1.00 -0.19
CA LEU A 81 14.33 0.53 -1.13
C LEU A 81 14.95 0.12 -2.47
N LYS A 82 15.90 0.92 -2.99
CA LYS A 82 16.61 0.63 -4.24
C LYS A 82 17.39 -0.68 -4.18
N HIS A 83 18.17 -0.90 -3.13
CA HIS A 83 18.93 -2.14 -3.02
C HIS A 83 18.03 -3.34 -2.71
N MET A 84 16.94 -3.12 -1.97
CA MET A 84 15.96 -4.14 -1.63
C MET A 84 15.22 -4.66 -2.87
N VAL A 85 14.69 -3.78 -3.72
CA VAL A 85 14.02 -4.21 -4.96
C VAL A 85 14.97 -4.90 -5.93
N ARG A 86 16.21 -4.40 -6.03
CA ARG A 86 17.25 -5.03 -6.85
C ARG A 86 17.55 -6.45 -6.37
N ALA A 87 17.68 -6.63 -5.05
CA ALA A 87 17.94 -7.93 -4.45
C ALA A 87 16.79 -8.91 -4.73
N TRP A 88 15.53 -8.49 -4.56
CA TRP A 88 14.36 -9.30 -4.85
C TRP A 88 14.31 -9.74 -6.31
N LEU A 89 14.40 -8.78 -7.25
CA LEU A 89 14.31 -9.04 -8.69
C LEU A 89 15.45 -9.93 -9.20
N LEU A 90 16.68 -9.71 -8.73
CA LEU A 90 17.82 -10.54 -9.12
C LEU A 90 17.74 -11.95 -8.51
N THR A 91 17.25 -12.08 -7.27
CA THR A 91 17.09 -13.39 -6.61
C THR A 91 16.03 -14.22 -7.31
N THR A 92 14.85 -13.65 -7.54
CA THR A 92 13.74 -14.34 -8.23
C THR A 92 14.11 -14.71 -9.67
N ALA A 93 14.77 -13.81 -10.41
CA ALA A 93 15.27 -14.12 -11.75
C ALA A 93 16.29 -15.28 -11.75
N LYS A 94 17.21 -15.30 -10.78
CA LYS A 94 18.22 -16.38 -10.64
C LYS A 94 17.57 -17.73 -10.33
N GLU A 95 16.56 -17.75 -9.47
CA GLU A 95 15.86 -18.97 -9.04
C GLU A 95 14.73 -19.39 -10.01
N GLY A 96 14.47 -18.61 -11.06
CA GLY A 96 13.40 -18.88 -12.04
C GLY A 96 11.99 -18.69 -11.47
N ILE A 97 11.84 -17.80 -10.49
CA ILE A 97 10.57 -17.48 -9.82
C ILE A 97 9.89 -16.32 -10.57
N GLU A 98 8.69 -16.54 -11.12
CA GLU A 98 7.92 -15.50 -11.80
C GLU A 98 7.30 -14.52 -10.79
N THR A 99 7.64 -13.24 -10.94
CA THR A 99 7.08 -12.12 -10.18
C THR A 99 7.09 -10.87 -11.07
N TRP A 100 6.26 -9.89 -10.76
CA TRP A 100 6.25 -8.59 -11.42
C TRP A 100 6.04 -7.46 -10.41
N ILE A 101 6.50 -6.26 -10.76
CA ILE A 101 6.26 -5.06 -9.95
C ILE A 101 4.80 -4.62 -10.08
N ALA A 102 4.21 -4.15 -8.97
CA ALA A 102 2.79 -3.79 -8.89
C ALA A 102 2.60 -2.45 -8.16
N HIS A 103 1.36 -1.96 -8.11
CA HIS A 103 0.94 -0.82 -7.29
C HIS A 103 1.88 0.40 -7.41
N GLY A 104 2.37 0.96 -6.31
CA GLY A 104 3.22 2.15 -6.30
C GLY A 104 4.56 1.93 -6.99
N THR A 105 5.09 0.71 -6.92
CA THR A 105 6.32 0.31 -7.60
C THR A 105 6.16 0.32 -9.12
N LEU A 106 5.03 -0.17 -9.63
CA LEU A 106 4.69 -0.09 -11.05
C LEU A 106 4.46 1.37 -11.51
N LEU A 107 3.88 2.22 -10.65
CA LEU A 107 3.72 3.64 -10.95
C LEU A 107 5.08 4.36 -11.04
N GLY A 108 6.02 4.07 -10.14
CA GLY A 108 7.40 4.57 -10.25
C GLY A 108 8.05 4.15 -11.57
N TRP A 109 7.86 2.88 -11.94
CA TRP A 109 8.35 2.37 -13.23
C TRP A 109 7.79 3.15 -14.43
N TRP A 110 6.50 3.50 -14.42
CA TRP A 110 5.87 4.28 -15.50
C TRP A 110 6.55 5.64 -15.73
N TRP A 111 7.10 6.28 -14.69
CA TRP A 111 7.74 7.59 -14.83
C TRP A 111 9.14 7.52 -15.43
N ASN A 112 10.02 6.69 -14.89
CA ASN A 112 11.41 6.57 -15.35
C ASN A 112 12.07 5.22 -15.02
N GLY A 113 11.30 4.20 -14.67
CA GLY A 113 11.88 2.93 -14.23
C GLY A 113 12.55 3.02 -12.85
N GLN A 114 12.19 3.98 -12.00
CA GLN A 114 12.76 4.18 -10.66
C GLN A 114 11.67 4.27 -9.59
N ILE A 115 12.07 4.12 -8.34
CA ILE A 115 11.18 4.24 -7.18
C ILE A 115 10.65 5.68 -7.08
N LEU A 116 9.38 5.85 -6.69
CA LEU A 116 8.83 7.16 -6.39
C LEU A 116 9.50 7.70 -5.11
N PRO A 117 10.08 8.91 -5.11
CA PRO A 117 10.93 9.31 -3.98
C PRO A 117 10.22 9.51 -2.64
N TRP A 118 8.89 9.67 -2.66
CA TRP A 118 8.05 9.79 -1.48
C TRP A 118 7.56 8.44 -0.94
N ASP A 119 7.65 7.36 -1.73
CA ASP A 119 7.13 6.04 -1.37
C ASP A 119 7.88 5.45 -0.16
N TRP A 120 7.16 4.69 0.66
CA TRP A 120 7.70 4.10 1.89
C TRP A 120 7.86 2.59 1.81
N ASP A 121 7.05 1.93 0.99
CA ASP A 121 7.10 0.51 0.72
C ASP A 121 7.23 0.24 -0.78
N LEU A 122 7.32 -1.04 -1.11
CA LEU A 122 7.40 -1.54 -2.46
C LEU A 122 6.45 -2.74 -2.57
N ASP A 123 5.91 -2.91 -3.76
CA ASP A 123 4.89 -3.91 -4.04
C ASP A 123 5.29 -4.77 -5.22
N VAL A 124 5.20 -6.07 -5.01
CA VAL A 124 5.32 -7.06 -6.08
C VAL A 124 4.18 -8.05 -6.00
N GLN A 125 3.87 -8.62 -7.15
CA GLN A 125 2.84 -9.64 -7.26
C GLN A 125 3.40 -10.92 -7.90
N MET A 126 2.68 -12.00 -7.66
CA MET A 126 2.91 -13.32 -8.25
C MET A 126 1.60 -14.11 -8.29
N SER A 127 1.55 -15.20 -9.04
CA SER A 127 0.42 -16.14 -8.95
C SER A 127 0.39 -16.82 -7.58
N ALA A 128 -0.79 -17.23 -7.11
CA ALA A 128 -0.90 -17.97 -5.85
C ALA A 128 -0.18 -19.32 -5.88
N ASP A 129 -0.04 -19.95 -7.06
CA ASP A 129 0.75 -21.18 -7.20
C ASP A 129 2.24 -20.93 -6.96
N THR A 130 2.78 -19.85 -7.53
CA THR A 130 4.17 -19.41 -7.27
C THR A 130 4.34 -19.05 -5.79
N LEU A 131 3.36 -18.33 -5.21
CA LEU A 131 3.37 -17.97 -3.80
C LEU A 131 3.39 -19.22 -2.89
N THR A 132 2.59 -20.23 -3.21
CA THR A 132 2.57 -21.50 -2.48
C THR A 132 3.93 -22.19 -2.57
N MET A 133 4.51 -22.25 -3.77
CA MET A 133 5.85 -22.82 -3.99
C MET A 133 6.93 -22.09 -3.17
N ILE A 134 6.91 -20.75 -3.11
CA ILE A 134 7.90 -20.03 -2.29
C ILE A 134 7.65 -20.21 -0.79
N GLY A 135 6.40 -20.35 -0.36
CA GLY A 135 6.06 -20.70 1.02
C GLY A 135 6.65 -22.04 1.45
N ASP A 136 6.53 -23.06 0.60
CA ASP A 136 7.03 -24.40 0.90
C ASP A 136 8.56 -24.48 0.90
N ARG A 137 9.23 -23.72 0.02
CA ARG A 137 10.67 -23.88 -0.23
C ARG A 137 11.56 -22.82 0.40
N TYR A 138 11.04 -21.60 0.54
CA TYR A 138 11.85 -20.43 0.87
C TYR A 138 11.34 -19.64 2.09
N ASN A 139 10.26 -20.05 2.74
CA ASN A 139 9.82 -19.38 3.97
C ASN A 139 10.93 -19.36 5.04
N MET A 140 11.11 -18.20 5.68
CA MET A 140 12.12 -17.91 6.69
C MET A 140 13.57 -18.08 6.22
N THR A 141 13.82 -18.06 4.91
CA THR A 141 15.18 -18.10 4.37
C THR A 141 15.82 -16.71 4.33
N ARG A 142 17.15 -16.68 4.48
CA ARG A 142 17.95 -15.45 4.41
C ARG A 142 18.72 -15.39 3.09
N HIS A 143 18.72 -14.22 2.48
CA HIS A 143 19.27 -13.99 1.15
C HIS A 143 20.29 -12.87 1.20
N LYS A 144 21.53 -13.19 0.82
CA LYS A 144 22.61 -12.22 0.73
C LYS A 144 22.58 -11.52 -0.61
N TYR A 145 22.78 -10.21 -0.59
CA TYR A 145 22.87 -9.37 -1.76
C TYR A 145 24.17 -8.57 -1.72
N VAL A 146 24.84 -8.51 -2.86
CA VAL A 146 25.99 -7.64 -3.09
C VAL A 146 25.69 -6.83 -4.35
N SER A 147 25.84 -5.50 -4.27
CA SER A 147 25.66 -4.63 -5.43
C SER A 147 26.66 -4.93 -6.53
N LYS A 148 26.31 -4.55 -7.77
CA LYS A 148 27.15 -4.78 -8.95
C LYS A 148 28.57 -4.21 -8.82
N ASP A 149 28.74 -3.11 -8.11
CA ASP A 149 30.03 -2.46 -7.83
C ASP A 149 30.76 -3.04 -6.60
N GLY A 150 30.14 -3.98 -5.87
CA GLY A 150 30.70 -4.58 -4.67
C GLY A 150 30.74 -3.68 -3.43
N LEU A 151 30.14 -2.48 -3.49
CA LEU A 151 30.22 -1.50 -2.41
C LEU A 151 29.13 -1.67 -1.35
N VAL A 152 28.02 -2.32 -1.69
CA VAL A 152 26.85 -2.48 -0.83
C VAL A 152 26.57 -3.95 -0.62
N GLU A 153 26.64 -4.38 0.63
CA GLU A 153 26.20 -5.71 1.06
C GLU A 153 24.95 -5.59 1.94
N ARG A 154 23.99 -6.47 1.71
CA ARG A 154 22.70 -6.51 2.43
C ARG A 154 22.29 -7.97 2.65
N GLU A 155 21.45 -8.18 3.65
CA GLU A 155 20.80 -9.47 3.89
C GLU A 155 19.30 -9.23 4.06
N TYR A 156 18.50 -10.11 3.47
CA TYR A 156 17.05 -10.02 3.50
C TYR A 156 16.43 -11.30 4.01
N LEU A 157 15.33 -11.18 4.76
CA LEU A 157 14.51 -12.30 5.19
C LEU A 157 13.29 -12.40 4.26
N LEU A 158 13.07 -13.57 3.67
CA LEU A 158 11.77 -13.89 3.08
C LEU A 158 10.87 -14.51 4.16
N ASP A 159 9.82 -13.79 4.55
CA ASP A 159 8.83 -14.24 5.53
C ASP A 159 7.48 -14.44 4.82
N VAL A 160 6.98 -15.67 4.83
CA VAL A 160 5.74 -16.04 4.17
C VAL A 160 4.66 -16.27 5.23
N ASN A 161 3.55 -15.55 5.07
CA ASN A 161 2.43 -15.58 5.99
C ASN A 161 1.79 -16.99 6.04
N PRO A 162 1.61 -17.62 7.20
CA PRO A 162 0.93 -18.92 7.31
C PRO A 162 -0.49 -18.95 6.72
N TRP A 163 -1.13 -17.80 6.54
CA TRP A 163 -2.45 -17.63 5.93
C TRP A 163 -2.43 -17.51 4.39
N ILE A 164 -1.32 -17.86 3.73
CA ILE A 164 -1.20 -17.85 2.25
C ILE A 164 -2.26 -18.68 1.52
N TRP A 165 -2.75 -19.76 2.16
CA TRP A 165 -3.80 -20.63 1.63
C TRP A 165 -5.16 -19.93 1.55
N GLN A 166 -5.40 -18.93 2.40
CA GLN A 166 -6.64 -18.18 2.39
C GLN A 166 -6.58 -17.13 1.26
N ARG A 167 -7.31 -17.35 0.16
CA ARG A 167 -7.31 -16.43 -1.00
C ARG A 167 -8.38 -15.34 -0.98
N VAL A 168 -9.16 -15.28 0.09
CA VAL A 168 -10.15 -14.22 0.36
C VAL A 168 -9.66 -13.31 1.49
N ARG A 169 -10.29 -12.14 1.68
CA ARG A 169 -9.87 -11.17 2.71
C ARG A 169 -9.86 -11.72 4.15
N GLY A 170 -10.75 -12.66 4.46
CA GLY A 170 -10.90 -13.17 5.82
C GLY A 170 -11.34 -12.06 6.80
N ASP A 171 -10.68 -12.02 7.96
CA ASP A 171 -10.86 -10.99 9.00
C ASP A 171 -10.14 -9.66 8.67
N GLY A 172 -9.37 -9.61 7.58
CA GLY A 172 -8.60 -8.45 7.18
C GLY A 172 -7.25 -8.30 7.88
N MET A 173 -6.86 -9.23 8.77
CA MET A 173 -5.58 -9.17 9.49
C MET A 173 -4.41 -9.75 8.68
N ASN A 174 -4.70 -10.55 7.66
CA ASN A 174 -3.69 -11.29 6.87
C ASN A 174 -3.83 -11.04 5.37
N ILE A 175 -3.95 -9.75 5.00
CA ILE A 175 -4.11 -9.30 3.60
C ILE A 175 -2.84 -9.56 2.79
N ILE A 176 -1.66 -9.25 3.35
CA ILE A 176 -0.36 -9.47 2.71
C ILE A 176 0.08 -10.93 2.88
N ASP A 177 0.59 -11.50 1.80
CA ASP A 177 0.93 -12.91 1.71
C ASP A 177 2.38 -13.23 2.10
N ALA A 178 3.32 -12.37 1.76
CA ALA A 178 4.71 -12.51 2.16
C ALA A 178 5.40 -11.15 2.21
N ARG A 179 6.55 -11.10 2.90
CA ARG A 179 7.42 -9.93 2.94
C ARG A 179 8.85 -10.31 2.64
N TRP A 180 9.51 -9.43 1.89
CA TRP A 180 10.95 -9.42 1.73
C TRP A 180 11.54 -8.30 2.58
N VAL A 181 12.10 -8.64 3.75
CA VAL A 181 12.42 -7.69 4.81
C VAL A 181 13.92 -7.42 4.86
N ASP A 182 14.33 -6.15 4.86
CA ASP A 182 15.69 -5.73 5.18
C ASP A 182 15.94 -5.87 6.68
N VAL A 183 16.83 -6.81 7.04
CA VAL A 183 17.05 -7.18 8.45
C VAL A 183 17.79 -6.10 9.25
N ARG A 184 18.24 -5.01 8.61
CA ARG A 184 19.00 -3.95 9.27
C ARG A 184 18.12 -2.84 9.84
N ASN A 185 16.98 -2.57 9.19
CA ASN A 185 16.10 -1.47 9.58
C ASN A 185 14.61 -1.84 9.56
N GLY A 186 14.22 -2.97 8.97
CA GLY A 186 12.84 -3.44 8.93
C GLY A 186 12.01 -2.95 7.74
N LEU A 187 12.54 -2.14 6.83
CA LEU A 187 11.83 -1.84 5.58
C LEU A 187 11.61 -3.14 4.78
N TYR A 188 10.51 -3.22 4.05
CA TYR A 188 10.15 -4.44 3.32
C TYR A 188 9.51 -4.18 1.96
N ILE A 189 9.47 -5.24 1.15
CA ILE A 189 8.58 -5.35 -0.01
C ILE A 189 7.38 -6.19 0.41
N ASP A 190 6.17 -5.70 0.17
CA ASP A 190 4.95 -6.48 0.27
C ASP A 190 4.78 -7.34 -0.99
N ILE A 191 4.58 -8.64 -0.77
CA ILE A 191 4.40 -9.64 -1.81
C ILE A 191 2.95 -10.11 -1.75
N THR A 192 2.23 -9.93 -2.84
CA THR A 192 0.81 -10.28 -2.95
C THR A 192 0.56 -11.36 -3.99
N GLY A 193 -0.11 -12.44 -3.59
CA GLY A 193 -0.58 -13.47 -4.51
C GLY A 193 -1.90 -13.10 -5.17
N ILE A 194 -2.03 -13.36 -6.47
CA ILE A 194 -3.32 -13.31 -7.17
C ILE A 194 -3.77 -14.71 -7.63
N ALA A 195 -5.08 -14.97 -7.52
CA ALA A 195 -5.70 -16.21 -7.96
C ALA A 195 -7.14 -15.97 -8.39
N GLU A 196 -7.66 -16.86 -9.22
CA GLU A 196 -9.10 -16.98 -9.44
C GLU A 196 -9.74 -17.67 -8.22
N THR A 197 -10.67 -16.98 -7.54
CA THR A 197 -11.33 -17.53 -6.34
C THR A 197 -12.79 -17.88 -6.55
N GLN A 198 -13.40 -17.41 -7.65
CA GLN A 198 -14.83 -17.55 -7.92
C GLN A 198 -15.07 -17.87 -9.41
N PRO A 199 -14.53 -18.99 -9.92
CA PRO A 199 -14.62 -19.33 -11.35
C PRO A 199 -16.07 -19.48 -11.83
N ASP A 200 -16.99 -19.92 -10.98
CA ASP A 200 -18.39 -20.13 -11.35
C ASP A 200 -19.17 -18.82 -11.56
N SER A 201 -18.84 -17.76 -10.81
CA SER A 201 -19.57 -16.48 -10.85
C SER A 201 -18.80 -15.36 -11.57
N MET A 202 -17.47 -15.45 -11.60
CA MET A 202 -16.56 -14.48 -12.20
C MET A 202 -15.38 -15.21 -12.85
N PRO A 203 -15.64 -15.95 -13.94
CA PRO A 203 -14.58 -16.66 -14.66
C PRO A 203 -13.54 -15.68 -15.20
N ASP A 204 -12.29 -16.12 -15.24
CA ASP A 204 -11.12 -15.38 -15.75
C ASP A 204 -10.80 -14.08 -14.97
N ILE A 205 -11.33 -13.96 -13.75
CA ILE A 205 -11.02 -12.85 -12.84
C ILE A 205 -10.09 -13.34 -11.73
N LEU A 206 -8.90 -12.79 -11.73
CA LEU A 206 -7.93 -12.95 -10.65
C LEU A 206 -8.22 -11.91 -9.58
N ASN A 207 -8.01 -12.26 -8.33
CA ASN A 207 -8.10 -11.32 -7.22
C ASN A 207 -7.04 -11.58 -6.15
N CYS A 208 -6.69 -10.52 -5.43
CA CYS A 208 -5.96 -10.62 -4.17
C CYS A 208 -6.92 -10.49 -2.96
N LYS A 209 -6.36 -10.50 -1.76
CA LYS A 209 -7.12 -10.36 -0.50
C LYS A 209 -7.54 -8.91 -0.21
N ASN A 210 -7.01 -7.93 -0.96
CA ASN A 210 -7.31 -6.52 -0.79
C ASN A 210 -8.27 -5.95 -1.85
N TYR A 211 -9.13 -6.78 -2.42
CA TYR A 211 -10.15 -6.38 -3.40
C TYR A 211 -9.64 -5.89 -4.76
N HIS A 212 -8.34 -5.97 -5.04
CA HIS A 212 -7.84 -5.80 -6.41
C HIS A 212 -8.29 -6.97 -7.27
N ARG A 213 -8.71 -6.65 -8.50
CA ARG A 213 -9.21 -7.60 -9.48
C ARG A 213 -8.61 -7.30 -10.84
N TYR A 214 -8.26 -8.36 -11.54
CA TYR A 214 -7.63 -8.30 -12.86
C TYR A 214 -8.26 -9.37 -13.74
N HIS A 215 -8.48 -9.05 -15.01
CA HIS A 215 -8.67 -10.11 -15.99
C HIS A 215 -7.33 -10.85 -16.18
N VAL A 216 -7.39 -12.14 -16.50
CA VAL A 216 -6.19 -12.93 -16.82
C VAL A 216 -5.31 -12.25 -17.89
N ASN A 217 -5.95 -11.65 -18.90
CA ASN A 217 -5.26 -10.96 -20.00
C ASN A 217 -4.65 -9.60 -19.60
N ASP A 218 -5.03 -9.04 -18.44
CA ASP A 218 -4.40 -7.82 -17.93
C ASP A 218 -3.00 -8.13 -17.40
N ILE A 219 -2.82 -9.32 -16.85
CA ILE A 219 -1.55 -9.77 -16.29
C ILE A 219 -0.68 -10.42 -17.36
N TRP A 220 -1.19 -11.45 -18.04
CA TRP A 220 -0.38 -12.25 -18.95
C TRP A 220 -0.63 -11.95 -20.44
N PRO A 221 0.40 -12.08 -21.31
CA PRO A 221 1.79 -12.37 -20.96
C PRO A 221 2.48 -11.17 -20.30
N LEU A 222 3.30 -11.44 -19.28
CA LEU A 222 4.13 -10.41 -18.65
C LEU A 222 5.12 -9.82 -19.67
N ARG A 223 5.42 -8.54 -19.54
CA ARG A 223 6.40 -7.84 -20.38
C ARG A 223 7.74 -7.70 -19.66
N ASP A 224 8.83 -8.00 -20.35
CA ASP A 224 10.18 -7.78 -19.84
C ASP A 224 10.54 -6.28 -19.90
N THR A 225 11.17 -5.79 -18.84
CA THR A 225 11.58 -4.39 -18.71
C THR A 225 12.79 -4.26 -17.77
N THR A 226 13.12 -3.03 -17.38
CA THR A 226 14.08 -2.73 -16.33
C THR A 226 13.45 -1.85 -15.24
N PHE A 227 13.83 -2.09 -14.00
CA PHE A 227 13.46 -1.26 -12.85
C PHE A 227 14.67 -1.11 -11.93
N GLU A 228 14.96 0.12 -11.51
CA GLU A 228 16.18 0.46 -10.77
C GLU A 228 17.46 -0.07 -11.45
N GLY A 229 17.46 -0.19 -12.78
CA GLY A 229 18.60 -0.67 -13.57
C GLY A 229 18.85 -2.19 -13.52
N VAL A 230 17.92 -3.00 -13.01
CA VAL A 230 17.96 -4.48 -13.10
C VAL A 230 16.77 -5.00 -13.91
N PRO A 231 16.84 -6.22 -14.49
CA PRO A 231 15.70 -6.83 -15.18
C PRO A 231 14.49 -6.96 -14.27
N ALA A 232 13.31 -6.64 -14.81
CA ALA A 232 12.03 -6.71 -14.12
C ALA A 232 10.94 -7.18 -15.09
N LYS A 233 9.78 -7.53 -14.54
CA LYS A 233 8.55 -7.82 -15.30
C LYS A 233 7.42 -6.91 -14.86
N ILE A 234 6.51 -6.64 -15.78
CA ILE A 234 5.27 -5.88 -15.56
C ILE A 234 4.08 -6.62 -16.19
N PRO A 235 2.84 -6.32 -15.77
CA PRO A 235 1.63 -6.80 -16.42
C PRO A 235 1.53 -6.41 -17.90
N SER A 236 0.74 -7.16 -18.68
CA SER A 236 0.44 -6.82 -20.07
C SER A 236 -0.29 -5.47 -20.19
N SER A 237 -1.38 -5.28 -19.44
CA SER A 237 -2.21 -4.07 -19.47
C SER A 237 -1.86 -3.12 -18.30
N PHE A 238 -0.57 -2.87 -18.10
CA PHE A 238 -0.09 -2.07 -16.96
C PHE A 238 -0.73 -0.67 -16.88
N ASP A 239 -1.05 -0.06 -18.01
CA ASP A 239 -1.63 1.28 -18.11
C ASP A 239 -3.08 1.31 -17.62
N GLU A 240 -3.90 0.33 -18.03
CA GLU A 240 -5.26 0.17 -17.53
C GLU A 240 -5.29 -0.13 -16.03
N ILE A 241 -4.36 -0.96 -15.55
CA ILE A 241 -4.18 -1.25 -14.13
C ILE A 241 -3.88 0.04 -13.36
N LEU A 242 -2.87 0.81 -13.79
CA LEU A 242 -2.50 2.06 -13.13
C LEU A 242 -3.61 3.12 -13.18
N ILE A 243 -4.34 3.25 -14.30
CA ILE A 243 -5.47 4.18 -14.42
C ILE A 243 -6.63 3.76 -13.50
N THR A 244 -6.89 2.46 -13.38
CA THR A 244 -7.94 1.93 -12.51
C THR A 244 -7.62 2.18 -11.05
N GLU A 245 -6.34 2.05 -10.67
CA GLU A 245 -5.89 2.19 -9.29
C GLU A 245 -5.69 3.67 -8.89
N TYR A 246 -4.89 4.42 -9.66
CA TYR A 246 -4.44 5.76 -9.29
C TYR A 246 -5.10 6.90 -10.09
N ARG A 247 -5.97 6.56 -11.05
CA ARG A 247 -6.54 7.50 -12.03
C ARG A 247 -5.47 8.10 -12.96
N SER A 248 -5.94 8.63 -14.10
CA SER A 248 -5.07 9.24 -15.10
C SER A 248 -4.20 10.40 -14.58
N LYS A 249 -4.60 11.06 -13.49
CA LYS A 249 -3.84 12.15 -12.87
C LYS A 249 -2.46 11.70 -12.38
N ALA A 250 -2.35 10.51 -11.78
CA ALA A 250 -1.08 10.01 -11.25
C ALA A 250 -0.02 9.79 -12.35
N LEU A 251 -0.45 9.62 -13.60
CA LEU A 251 0.42 9.37 -14.75
C LEU A 251 0.89 10.67 -15.43
N VAL A 252 0.35 11.82 -15.05
CA VAL A 252 0.57 13.10 -15.76
C VAL A 252 0.90 14.29 -14.85
N VAL A 253 0.52 14.26 -13.58
CA VAL A 253 0.81 15.34 -12.62
C VAL A 253 2.31 15.37 -12.34
N THR A 254 2.93 16.53 -12.50
CA THR A 254 4.40 16.73 -12.39
C THR A 254 4.85 17.36 -11.09
N GLU A 255 3.97 17.46 -10.09
CA GLU A 255 4.26 17.96 -8.75
C GLU A 255 3.50 17.10 -7.73
N TYR A 256 4.21 16.49 -6.78
CA TYR A 256 3.60 15.63 -5.78
C TYR A 256 4.54 15.44 -4.58
N GLU A 257 3.99 15.45 -3.36
CA GLU A 257 4.69 15.15 -2.10
C GLU A 257 6.09 15.79 -1.97
N GLY A 258 6.21 17.10 -2.20
CA GLY A 258 7.49 17.82 -2.11
C GLY A 258 8.45 17.61 -3.28
N HIS A 259 7.99 17.02 -4.38
CA HIS A 259 8.79 16.72 -5.57
C HIS A 259 8.20 17.33 -6.83
N ARG A 260 9.07 17.63 -7.78
CA ARG A 260 8.74 18.16 -9.09
C ARG A 260 9.41 17.33 -10.17
N TRP A 261 8.64 16.91 -11.16
CA TRP A 261 9.14 16.15 -12.30
C TRP A 261 9.98 17.05 -13.21
N ASN A 262 11.24 16.67 -13.40
CA ASN A 262 12.16 17.33 -14.29
C ASN A 262 12.14 16.66 -15.67
N THR A 263 11.60 17.38 -16.65
CA THR A 263 11.39 16.83 -17.99
C THR A 263 12.69 16.64 -18.80
N LYS A 264 13.80 17.27 -18.37
CA LYS A 264 15.12 17.15 -19.01
C LYS A 264 15.87 15.92 -18.52
N SER A 265 15.99 15.76 -17.19
CA SER A 265 16.66 14.60 -16.58
C SER A 265 15.77 13.36 -16.51
N LYS A 266 14.44 13.50 -16.65
CA LYS A 266 13.45 12.44 -16.42
C LYS A 266 13.52 11.90 -14.99
N THR A 267 13.59 12.81 -14.02
CA THR A 267 13.67 12.49 -12.59
C THR A 267 12.67 13.29 -11.79
N TRP A 268 12.28 12.75 -10.64
CA TRP A 268 11.58 13.49 -9.60
C TRP A 268 12.61 14.17 -8.69
N ASP A 269 12.67 15.50 -8.75
CA ASP A 269 13.62 16.29 -7.98
C ASP A 269 12.92 16.91 -6.76
N LEU A 270 13.62 17.07 -5.64
CA LEU A 270 13.10 17.78 -4.47
C LEU A 270 12.74 19.23 -4.83
N ALA A 271 11.56 19.67 -4.38
CA ALA A 271 11.03 20.98 -4.64
C ALA A 271 10.35 21.54 -3.37
N ASN A 272 11.08 22.39 -2.64
CA ASN A 272 10.63 22.93 -1.35
C ASN A 272 9.36 23.81 -1.45
N ASP A 273 9.01 24.28 -2.65
CA ASP A 273 7.79 25.03 -2.94
C ASP A 273 6.57 24.12 -3.20
N VAL A 274 6.81 22.82 -3.40
CA VAL A 274 5.76 21.81 -3.54
C VAL A 274 5.39 21.31 -2.14
N PRO A 275 4.09 21.32 -1.77
CA PRO A 275 3.62 20.79 -0.49
C PRO A 275 3.93 19.30 -0.31
N ALA A 276 4.19 18.87 0.92
CA ALA A 276 4.38 17.47 1.31
C ALA A 276 3.64 17.16 2.62
N GLY A 277 3.29 15.89 2.84
CA GLY A 277 2.66 15.44 4.08
C GLY A 277 1.33 16.14 4.38
N GLU A 278 1.14 16.61 5.61
CA GLU A 278 -0.10 17.27 6.03
C GLU A 278 -0.46 18.50 5.17
N ASP A 279 0.53 19.28 4.74
CA ASP A 279 0.31 20.45 3.90
C ASP A 279 -0.22 20.07 2.51
N ALA A 280 0.24 18.95 1.94
CA ALA A 280 -0.30 18.41 0.70
C ALA A 280 -1.75 17.95 0.86
N LEU A 281 -2.06 17.26 1.97
CA LEU A 281 -3.41 16.80 2.28
C LEU A 281 -4.41 17.96 2.39
N LEU A 282 -4.01 19.07 3.01
CA LEU A 282 -4.84 20.28 3.12
C LEU A 282 -5.13 20.92 1.75
N LEU A 283 -4.24 20.74 0.77
CA LEU A 283 -4.39 21.26 -0.59
C LEU A 283 -5.14 20.31 -1.53
N THR A 284 -5.22 19.00 -1.25
CA THR A 284 -6.09 18.11 -2.05
C THR A 284 -7.57 18.53 -2.05
N ASN A 285 -8.02 19.27 -1.03
CA ASN A 285 -9.36 19.85 -0.93
C ASN A 285 -9.52 21.24 -1.59
N ARG A 286 -8.43 21.85 -2.06
CA ARG A 286 -8.44 23.10 -2.82
C ARG A 286 -7.56 22.90 -4.04
N VAL A 287 -8.16 22.60 -5.19
CA VAL A 287 -7.45 22.53 -6.48
C VAL A 287 -6.60 23.79 -6.63
N ARG A 288 -5.29 23.69 -6.35
CA ARG A 288 -4.35 24.76 -6.65
C ARG A 288 -4.20 24.71 -8.15
N GLU A 289 -4.83 25.67 -8.84
CA GLU A 289 -4.46 25.88 -10.23
C GLU A 289 -2.97 26.21 -10.25
N PRO A 290 -2.14 25.47 -10.99
CA PRO A 290 -0.72 25.74 -11.04
C PRO A 290 -0.52 27.19 -11.48
N GLU A 291 0.08 27.99 -10.60
CA GLU A 291 0.45 29.36 -10.96
C GLU A 291 1.33 29.29 -12.20
N LYS A 292 0.95 30.04 -13.24
CA LYS A 292 1.60 30.01 -14.56
C LYS A 292 3.12 30.16 -14.43
N TYR A 293 3.85 29.06 -14.60
CA TYR A 293 5.29 29.09 -14.82
C TYR A 293 5.62 28.62 -16.24
N TYR A 294 6.26 29.51 -16.98
CA TYR A 294 6.80 29.27 -18.31
C TYR A 294 8.11 28.47 -18.21
N SER A 295 7.99 27.16 -17.99
CA SER A 295 8.89 26.08 -18.44
C SER A 295 8.43 24.82 -17.69
N VAL A 296 7.62 23.96 -18.28
CA VAL A 296 7.85 23.22 -19.51
C VAL A 296 6.57 23.28 -20.35
N GLU A 297 6.66 23.21 -21.67
CA GLU A 297 5.48 22.89 -22.50
C GLU A 297 4.83 21.62 -21.95
N SER A 298 3.82 21.77 -21.08
CA SER A 298 2.76 20.80 -20.99
C SER A 298 2.22 20.77 -22.41
N GLY A 299 2.49 19.75 -23.21
CA GLY A 299 2.09 19.74 -24.63
C GLY A 299 0.56 19.62 -24.82
N GLY A 300 -0.22 20.14 -23.87
CA GLY A 300 -1.65 20.08 -23.80
C GLY A 300 -2.15 18.69 -23.47
N PHE A 301 -3.48 18.61 -23.42
CA PHE A 301 -4.23 17.37 -23.31
C PHE A 301 -3.76 16.33 -24.35
N PHE A 302 -3.49 16.77 -25.59
CA PHE A 302 -3.04 15.89 -26.66
C PHE A 302 -1.62 15.35 -26.46
N TYR A 303 -0.69 16.08 -25.83
CA TYR A 303 0.63 15.53 -25.48
C TYR A 303 0.56 14.53 -24.33
N ASN A 304 -0.30 14.76 -23.34
CA ASN A 304 -0.50 13.80 -22.27
C ASN A 304 -1.20 12.54 -22.77
N VAL A 305 -2.15 12.68 -23.70
CA VAL A 305 -2.74 11.55 -24.44
C VAL A 305 -1.70 10.89 -25.37
N PHE A 306 -0.83 11.66 -26.01
CA PHE A 306 0.28 11.14 -26.81
C PHE A 306 1.31 10.40 -25.95
N ARG A 307 1.60 10.84 -24.72
CA ARG A 307 2.43 10.10 -23.76
C ARG A 307 1.80 8.76 -23.39
N LEU A 308 0.48 8.73 -23.20
CA LEU A 308 -0.26 7.49 -22.93
C LEU A 308 -0.25 6.52 -24.13
N LEU A 309 -0.21 7.03 -25.36
CA LEU A 309 -0.33 6.23 -26.58
C LEU A 309 1.00 5.90 -27.29
N HIS A 310 2.07 6.67 -27.09
CA HIS A 310 3.22 6.68 -28.00
C HIS A 310 4.61 6.75 -27.35
N TRP A 311 4.75 6.70 -26.02
CA TRP A 311 6.07 6.67 -25.40
C TRP A 311 6.49 5.25 -25.00
N TRP A 312 6.94 4.50 -26.01
CA TRP A 312 7.86 3.35 -25.98
C TRP A 312 8.79 3.48 -27.17
#